data_AF-A0A6I5QXU2-F1
#
_entry.id   AF-A0A6I5QXU2-F1
#
_cell.length_a   1.000
_cell.length_b   1.000
_cell.length_c   1.000
_cell.angle_alpha   90.00
_cell.angle_beta   90.00
_cell.angle_gamma   90.00
#
_symmetry.space_group_name_H-M   'P 1'
#
loop_
_entity.id
_entity.type
_entity.pdbx_description
1 polymer ?
#
loop_
_entity_poly.entity_id
_entity_poly.type
_entity_poly.pdbx_seq_one_letter_code
_entity_poly.pdbx_strand_id
1 'polypeptide(L)' 'MAKLLLIALVIAYGVGAWRFWQGFHRTNFSQGKVWLTLLWPVYLIANKSYRENFNRALKG' A
#
# COMPACT_ATOMS: atom_id res chain seq x y z
N MET A 1 -3.41 -11.03 -23.76
CA MET A 1 -2.96 -9.76 -23.15
C MET A 1 -3.70 -9.39 -21.86
N ALA A 2 -5.04 -9.27 -21.85
CA ALA A 2 -5.79 -8.87 -20.65
C ALA A 2 -5.54 -9.73 -19.39
N LYS A 3 -5.39 -11.06 -19.55
CA LYS A 3 -5.13 -11.97 -18.40
C LYS A 3 -3.79 -11.69 -17.69
N LEU A 4 -2.73 -11.42 -18.46
CA LEU A 4 -1.40 -11.15 -17.88
C LEU A 4 -1.38 -9.81 -17.15
N LEU A 5 -2.04 -8.79 -17.70
CA LEU A 5 -2.23 -7.50 -17.04
C LEU A 5 -3.02 -7.63 -15.73
N LEU A 6 -4.10 -8.41 -15.73
CA LEU A 6 -4.88 -8.68 -14.52
C LEU A 6 -4.03 -9.37 -13.45
N ILE A 7 -3.25 -10.39 -13.84
CA ILE A 7 -2.35 -11.10 -12.92
C ILE A 7 -1.31 -10.13 -12.34
N ALA A 8 -0.68 -9.30 -13.18
CA ALA A 8 0.29 -8.31 -12.73
C ALA A 8 -0.32 -7.30 -11.75
N LEU A 9 -1.55 -6.83 -12.00
CA LEU A 9 -2.28 -5.92 -11.10
C LEU A 9 -2.60 -6.58 -9.76
N VAL A 10 -3.05 -7.83 -9.76
CA VAL A 10 -3.34 -8.59 -8.52
C VAL A 10 -2.07 -8.79 -7.71
N ILE A 11 -0.96 -9.17 -8.36
CA ILE A 11 0.34 -9.32 -7.70
C ILE A 11 0.80 -7.98 -7.12
N ALA A 12 0.76 -6.90 -7.90
CA ALA A 12 1.17 -5.57 -7.44
C ALA A 12 0.31 -5.10 -6.25
N TYR A 13 -1.02 -5.29 -6.34
CA TYR A 13 -1.95 -4.99 -5.25
C TYR A 13 -1.64 -5.77 -3.98
N GLY A 14 -1.46 -7.09 -4.08
CA GLY A 14 -1.16 -7.96 -2.95
C GLY A 14 0.19 -7.65 -2.31
N VAL A 15 1.24 -7.45 -3.12
CA VAL A 15 2.58 -7.11 -2.65
C VAL A 15 2.58 -5.75 -1.95
N GLY A 16 1.94 -4.73 -2.54
CA GLY A 16 1.83 -3.40 -1.93
C GLY A 16 1.12 -3.45 -0.58
N ALA A 17 -0.02 -4.14 -0.52
CA ALA A 17 -0.79 -4.31 0.70
C ALA A 17 0.02 -5.06 1.79
N TRP A 18 0.68 -6.16 1.42
CA TRP A 18 1.46 -6.96 2.35
C TRP A 18 2.64 -6.19 2.94
N ARG A 19 3.45 -5.53 2.09
CA ARG A 19 4.60 -4.76 2.55
C ARG A 19 4.19 -3.56 3.41
N PHE A 20 3.11 -2.87 3.04
CA PHE A 20 2.57 -1.78 3.86
C PHE A 20 2.06 -2.28 5.21
N TRP A 21 1.36 -3.43 5.26
CA TRP A 21 0.87 -4.01 6.50
C TRP A 21 2.01 -4.40 7.46
N GLN A 22 3.10 -4.97 6.91
CA GLN A 22 4.30 -5.31 7.68
C GLN A 22 4.99 -4.05 8.21
N GLY A 23 5.19 -3.04 7.37
CA GLY A 23 5.86 -1.79 7.76
C GLY A 23 4.97 -0.77 8.46
N PHE A 24 3.69 -1.06 8.70
CA PHE A 24 2.71 -0.11 9.24
C PHE A 24 3.16 0.53 10.56
N HIS A 25 3.86 -0.24 11.40
CA HIS A 25 4.38 0.23 12.69
C HIS A 25 5.44 1.34 12.59
N ARG A 26 5.95 1.63 11.38
CA ARG A 26 6.91 2.72 11.10
C ARG A 26 6.26 3.93 10.46
N THR A 27 4.96 3.84 10.19
CA THR A 27 4.16 4.98 9.73
C THR A 27 3.77 5.84 10.92
N ASN A 28 3.39 7.08 10.65
CA ASN A 28 2.82 7.97 11.65
C ASN A 28 1.32 7.71 11.88
N PHE A 29 0.76 6.63 11.32
CA PHE A 29 -0.64 6.28 11.49
C PHE A 29 -0.82 5.51 12.80
N SER A 30 -1.63 6.05 13.71
CA SER A 30 -2.02 5.39 14.95
C SER A 30 -3.22 4.45 14.78
N GLN A 31 -4.04 4.66 13.74
CA GLN A 31 -5.29 3.93 13.50
C GLN A 31 -5.51 3.70 12.00
N GLY A 32 -6.52 2.87 11.68
CA GLY A 32 -6.95 2.67 10.29
C GLY A 32 -6.10 1.71 9.48
N LYS A 33 -5.24 0.89 10.12
CA LYS A 33 -4.36 -0.10 9.45
C LYS A 33 -5.06 -0.88 8.34
N VAL A 34 -6.24 -1.43 8.63
CA VAL A 34 -7.02 -2.23 7.69
C VAL A 34 -7.43 -1.45 6.44
N TRP A 35 -8.10 -0.30 6.63
CA TRP A 35 -8.59 0.51 5.51
C TRP A 35 -7.46 1.16 4.73
N LEU A 36 -6.41 1.63 5.41
CA LEU A 36 -5.21 2.20 4.80
C LEU A 36 -4.44 1.16 3.98
N THR A 37 -4.41 -0.11 4.41
CA THR A 37 -3.80 -1.19 3.63
C THR A 37 -4.67 -1.59 2.44
N LEU A 38 -5.99 -1.74 2.60
CA LEU A 38 -6.87 -2.16 1.50
C LEU A 38 -6.96 -1.10 0.41
N LEU A 39 -7.12 0.16 0.79
CA LEU A 39 -7.30 1.28 -0.14
C LEU A 39 -5.97 1.92 -0.54
N TRP A 40 -4.85 1.19 -0.38
CA TRP A 40 -3.52 1.71 -0.62
C TRP A 40 -3.31 2.35 -2.00
N PRO A 41 -3.83 1.80 -3.14
CA PRO A 41 -3.57 2.40 -4.45
C PRO A 41 -4.25 3.76 -4.60
N VAL A 42 -5.46 3.89 -4.04
CA VAL A 42 -6.25 5.12 -4.06
C VAL A 42 -5.53 6.19 -3.24
N TYR A 43 -5.11 5.87 -2.01
CA TYR A 43 -4.40 6.82 -1.17
C TYR A 43 -3.00 7.16 -1.69
N LEU A 44 -2.32 6.23 -2.37
CA LEU A 44 -1.04 6.50 -3.02
C LEU A 44 -1.17 7.62 -4.06
N ILE A 45 -2.25 7.64 -4.84
CA ILE A 45 -2.48 8.66 -5.87
C ILE A 45 -3.02 9.95 -5.23
N ALA A 46 -4.03 9.83 -4.36
CA ALA A 46 -4.79 10.96 -3.86
C ALA A 46 -4.14 11.71 -2.69
N ASN A 47 -3.22 11.09 -1.93
CA ASN A 47 -2.74 11.65 -0.66
C ASN A 47 -1.21 11.64 -0.55
N LYS A 48 -0.61 12.84 -0.47
CA LYS A 48 0.85 13.01 -0.31
C LYS A 48 1.37 12.44 1.01
N SER A 49 0.69 12.70 2.13
CA SER A 49 1.07 12.18 3.44
C SER A 49 1.03 10.65 3.46
N TYR A 50 0.04 10.05 2.80
CA TYR A 50 -0.02 8.60 2.64
C TYR A 50 1.18 8.07 1.87
N ARG A 51 1.57 8.68 0.73
CA ARG A 51 2.77 8.26 -0.02
C ARG A 51 4.04 8.28 0.82
N GLU A 52 4.23 9.33 1.62
CA GLU A 52 5.39 9.43 2.51
C GLU A 52 5.41 8.30 3.54
N ASN A 53 4.27 8.00 4.15
CA ASN A 53 4.14 6.89 5.10
C ASN A 53 4.26 5.52 4.42
N PHE A 54 3.73 5.35 3.21
CA PHE A 54 3.88 4.14 2.42
C PHE A 54 5.36 3.86 2.12
N ASN A 55 6.11 4.90 1.73
CA ASN A 55 7.55 4.80 1.56
C ASN A 55 8.28 4.45 2.87
N ARG A 56 7.87 5.01 4.02
CA ARG A 56 8.42 4.62 5.33
C ARG A 56 8.16 3.15 5.66
N ALA A 57 6.94 2.66 5.38
CA ALA A 57 6.59 1.26 5.58
C ALA A 57 7.42 0.32 4.69
N LEU A 58 7.71 0.72 3.45
CA LEU A 58 8.51 -0.07 2.51
C LEU A 58 10.02 -0.08 2.82
N LYS A 59 10.54 0.99 3.43
CA LYS A 59 11.97 1.29 3.45
C LYS A 59 12.82 0.49 4.44
N GLY A 60 12.27 -0.46 5.21
CA GLY A 60 13.10 -1.49 5.85
C GLY A 60 14.15 -0.97 6.82
#